data_AF-A0A7J9YKL3-F1
#
_entry.id   AF-A0A7J9YKL3-F1
#
_cell.length_a   1.000
_cell.length_b   1.000
_cell.length_c   1.000
_cell.angle_alpha   90.00
_cell.angle_beta   90.00
_cell.angle_gamma   90.00
#
_symmetry.space_group_name_H-M   'P 1'
#
loop_
_entity.id
_entity.type
_entity.pdbx_description
1 polymer ?
#
loop_
_entity_poly.entity_id
_entity_poly.type
_entity_poly.pdbx_seq_one_letter_code
_entity_poly.pdbx_strand_id
1 'polypeptide(L)'
;MDLLSDQLWAVGRVESPLTDRDAAPRQGDEGAPQAGIVFHPEMRDAMADLRVGDKIMVLTWLHQGRRDVLSVHPRDDVSRPRQGVFSTRSADRPNPIGMHAVTIIDIAGDVITVRDLEAIDGTPVIDVKPLLGAVHER
;
A
#
# COMPACT_ATOMS: atom_id res chain seq x y z
N MET A 1 -0.52 11.49 -23.01
CA MET A 1 -0.42 10.28 -22.16
C MET A 1 -1.20 9.21 -22.90
N ASP A 2 -0.53 8.16 -23.33
CA ASP A 2 -1.23 7.01 -23.90
C ASP A 2 -1.91 6.29 -22.74
N LEU A 3 -3.24 6.19 -22.80
CA LEU A 3 -4.00 5.40 -21.83
C LEU A 3 -3.80 3.93 -22.20
N LEU A 4 -3.25 3.16 -21.27
CA LEU A 4 -3.38 1.72 -21.33
C LEU A 4 -4.87 1.39 -21.22
N SER A 5 -5.37 0.46 -22.04
CA SER A 5 -6.76 0.00 -22.02
C SER A 5 -7.09 -0.87 -20.79
N ASP A 6 -6.10 -1.10 -19.93
CA ASP A 6 -6.18 -2.10 -18.87
C ASP A 6 -6.81 -1.52 -17.61
N GLN A 7 -7.80 -2.25 -17.09
CA GLN A 7 -8.43 -1.97 -15.81
C GLN A 7 -7.71 -2.77 -14.71
N LEU A 8 -7.55 -2.16 -13.54
CA LEU A 8 -7.08 -2.87 -12.35
C LEU A 8 -8.27 -3.46 -11.60
N TRP A 9 -8.07 -4.68 -11.10
CA TRP A 9 -9.02 -5.35 -10.20
C TRP A 9 -8.52 -5.17 -8.78
N ALA A 10 -9.40 -4.73 -7.88
CA ALA A 10 -9.10 -4.83 -6.45
C ALA A 10 -9.17 -6.31 -6.06
N VAL A 11 -8.12 -6.82 -5.41
CA VAL A 11 -8.06 -8.18 -4.86
C VAL A 11 -8.52 -8.23 -3.40
N GLY A 12 -8.71 -7.07 -2.79
CA GLY A 12 -9.20 -6.91 -1.44
C GLY A 12 -9.23 -5.44 -1.01
N ARG A 13 -9.35 -5.21 0.29
CA ARG A 13 -9.30 -3.87 0.89
C ARG A 13 -8.51 -3.88 2.20
N VAL A 14 -7.99 -2.71 2.55
CA VAL A 14 -7.42 -2.45 3.87
C VAL A 14 -8.55 -2.22 4.88
N GLU A 15 -8.43 -2.83 6.05
CA GLU A 15 -9.21 -2.53 7.26
C GLU A 15 -8.25 -1.94 8.30
N SER A 16 -8.41 -0.66 8.64
CA SER A 16 -7.41 0.09 9.39
C SER A 16 -8.05 1.06 10.39
N PRO A 17 -7.43 1.32 11.55
CA PRO A 17 -7.87 2.40 12.43
C PRO A 17 -7.59 3.80 11.85
N LEU A 18 -6.76 3.90 10.80
CA LEU A 18 -6.48 5.16 10.11
C LEU A 18 -7.66 5.51 9.20
N THR A 19 -8.43 6.53 9.54
CA THR A 19 -9.59 6.97 8.73
C THR A 19 -9.37 8.32 8.05
N ASP A 20 -8.36 9.07 8.49
CA ASP A 20 -7.96 10.36 7.94
C ASP A 20 -6.58 10.26 7.30
N ARG A 21 -6.49 10.56 6.01
CA ARG A 21 -5.23 10.52 5.24
C ARG A 21 -4.21 11.55 5.73
N ASP A 22 -4.66 12.68 6.25
CA ASP A 22 -3.75 13.77 6.65
C ASP A 22 -3.16 13.51 8.05
N ALA A 23 -3.83 12.66 8.84
CA ALA A 23 -3.35 12.18 10.13
C ALA A 23 -2.58 10.85 10.04
N ALA A 24 -2.66 10.13 8.92
CA ALA A 24 -1.95 8.88 8.72
C ALA A 24 -0.42 9.09 8.75
N PRO A 25 0.36 8.13 9.30
CA PRO A 25 1.82 8.17 9.23
C PRO A 25 2.31 8.27 7.79
N ARG A 26 3.42 9.00 7.57
CA ARG A 26 3.90 9.21 6.20
C ARG A 26 4.55 7.97 5.60
N GLN A 27 5.04 7.04 6.42
CA GLN A 27 5.65 5.77 6.05
C GLN A 27 5.31 4.72 7.11
N GLY A 28 5.34 3.43 6.75
CA GLY A 28 5.03 2.32 7.65
C GLY A 28 5.86 2.30 8.94
N ASP A 29 7.15 2.61 8.86
CA ASP A 29 8.08 2.63 10.00
C ASP A 29 7.98 3.88 10.88
N GLU A 30 7.09 4.82 10.53
CA GLU A 30 6.82 6.05 11.31
C GLU A 30 5.65 5.88 12.29
N GLY A 31 5.47 4.66 12.83
CA GLY A 31 4.42 4.36 13.82
C GLY A 31 3.08 3.99 13.19
N ALA A 32 3.08 3.41 11.99
CA ALA A 32 1.87 2.87 11.40
C ALA A 32 1.28 1.72 12.26
N PRO A 33 -0.05 1.64 12.37
CA PRO A 33 -0.70 0.66 13.21
C PRO A 33 -0.64 -0.74 12.57
N GLN A 34 -1.18 -1.71 13.32
CA GLN A 34 -1.62 -2.96 12.71
C GLN A 34 -2.88 -2.70 11.88
N ALA A 35 -3.01 -3.42 10.77
CA ALA A 35 -4.15 -3.33 9.88
C ALA A 35 -4.45 -4.68 9.24
N GLY A 36 -5.71 -4.89 8.90
CA GLY A 36 -6.17 -6.05 8.14
C GLY A 36 -6.06 -5.80 6.64
N ILE A 37 -5.72 -6.85 5.89
CA ILE A 37 -5.97 -6.93 4.46
C ILE A 37 -7.03 -8.01 4.28
N VAL A 38 -8.23 -7.55 3.93
CA VAL A 38 -9.40 -8.41 3.70
C VAL A 38 -9.46 -8.72 2.22
N PHE A 39 -9.08 -9.93 1.85
CA PHE A 39 -9.13 -10.40 0.47
C PHE A 39 -10.58 -10.67 0.05
N HIS A 40 -10.85 -10.53 -1.25
CA HIS A 40 -12.10 -11.02 -1.81
C HIS A 40 -12.15 -12.56 -1.72
N PRO A 41 -13.32 -13.18 -1.48
CA PRO A 41 -13.43 -14.64 -1.33
C PRO A 41 -12.88 -15.44 -2.52
N GLU A 42 -12.93 -14.87 -3.73
CA GLU A 42 -12.39 -15.47 -4.96
C GLU A 42 -10.85 -15.54 -4.96
N MET A 43 -10.18 -14.80 -4.07
CA MET A 43 -8.71 -14.77 -3.94
C MET A 43 -8.17 -15.77 -2.92
N ARG A 44 -9.01 -16.62 -2.32
CA ARG A 44 -8.59 -17.60 -1.30
C ARG A 44 -7.45 -18.50 -1.76
N ASP A 45 -7.54 -19.02 -2.98
CA ASP A 45 -6.48 -19.88 -3.53
C ASP A 45 -5.17 -19.09 -3.72
N ALA A 46 -5.24 -17.81 -4.05
CA ALA A 46 -4.07 -16.95 -4.25
C ALA A 46 -3.35 -16.61 -2.93
N MET A 47 -4.06 -16.58 -1.80
CA MET A 47 -3.47 -16.30 -0.48
C MET A 47 -3.13 -17.56 0.34
N ALA A 48 -3.46 -18.76 -0.16
CA ALA A 48 -3.45 -20.01 0.62
C ALA A 48 -2.09 -20.36 1.24
N ASP A 49 -0.99 -19.94 0.60
CA ASP A 49 0.38 -20.24 1.04
C ASP A 49 1.03 -19.15 1.90
N LEU A 50 0.34 -18.04 2.16
CA LEU A 50 0.82 -16.99 3.06
C LEU A 50 0.93 -17.50 4.50
N ARG A 51 1.97 -17.08 5.22
CA ARG A 51 2.25 -17.51 6.58
C ARG A 51 2.51 -16.32 7.50
N VAL A 52 2.14 -16.49 8.77
CA VAL A 52 2.58 -15.58 9.84
C VAL A 52 4.11 -15.52 9.84
N GLY A 53 4.66 -14.31 9.85
CA GLY A 53 6.09 -14.03 9.74
C GLY A 53 6.56 -13.69 8.32
N ASP A 54 5.76 -13.96 7.29
CA ASP A 54 6.12 -13.58 5.93
C ASP A 54 6.27 -12.07 5.81
N LYS A 55 7.35 -11.65 5.15
CA LYS A 55 7.54 -10.28 4.70
C LYS A 55 7.00 -10.16 3.28
N ILE A 56 6.06 -9.25 3.08
CA ILE A 56 5.38 -9.08 1.81
C ILE A 56 5.42 -7.62 1.36
N MET A 57 5.36 -7.43 0.05
CA MET A 57 5.05 -6.17 -0.59
C MET A 57 3.56 -6.13 -0.89
N VAL A 58 2.84 -5.18 -0.31
CA VAL A 58 1.43 -4.93 -0.60
C VAL A 58 1.35 -3.72 -1.52
N LEU A 59 0.67 -3.87 -2.65
CA LEU A 59 0.38 -2.79 -3.56
C LEU A 59 -1.08 -2.37 -3.36
N THR A 60 -1.29 -1.07 -3.17
CA THR A 60 -2.62 -0.49 -2.96
C THR A 60 -2.94 0.53 -4.05
N TRP A 61 -4.22 0.80 -4.25
CA TRP A 61 -4.68 1.99 -4.98
C TRP A 61 -5.06 3.06 -3.96
N LEU A 62 -4.24 4.10 -3.83
CA LEU A 62 -4.49 5.24 -2.94
C LEU A 62 -5.63 6.08 -3.52
N HIS A 63 -6.84 5.60 -3.35
CA HIS A 63 -8.08 6.02 -4.02
C HIS A 63 -8.45 7.49 -3.80
N GLN A 64 -7.91 8.15 -2.77
CA GLN A 64 -8.07 9.59 -2.52
C GLN A 64 -6.97 10.45 -3.16
N GLY A 65 -5.93 9.86 -3.75
CA GLY A 65 -4.79 10.57 -4.32
C GLY A 65 -5.18 11.40 -5.54
N ARG A 66 -4.72 12.66 -5.58
CA ARG A 66 -4.90 13.53 -6.74
C ARG A 66 -3.97 13.13 -7.88
N ARG A 67 -4.54 12.87 -9.05
CA ARG A 67 -3.82 12.27 -10.19
C ARG A 67 -3.19 13.28 -11.15
N ASP A 68 -3.57 14.54 -11.03
CA ASP A 68 -3.06 15.68 -11.80
C ASP A 68 -1.80 16.32 -11.18
N VAL A 69 -1.42 15.90 -9.97
CA VAL A 69 -0.23 16.40 -9.27
C VAL A 69 1.05 15.81 -9.86
N LEU A 70 1.91 16.68 -10.39
CA LEU A 70 3.20 16.30 -11.00
C LEU A 70 4.42 16.66 -10.14
N SER A 71 4.26 17.54 -9.15
CA SER A 71 5.33 17.89 -8.20
C SER A 71 4.79 18.47 -6.90
N VAL A 72 5.51 18.20 -5.82
CA VAL A 72 5.13 18.52 -4.43
C VAL A 72 6.32 19.08 -3.65
N HIS A 73 6.05 19.69 -2.51
CA HIS A 73 7.06 19.85 -1.47
C HIS A 73 7.10 18.54 -0.66
N PRO A 74 8.22 17.80 -0.62
CA PRO A 74 8.27 16.50 0.07
C PRO A 74 7.81 16.62 1.52
N ARG A 75 6.99 15.67 1.99
CA ARG A 75 6.37 15.67 3.34
C ARG A 75 5.49 16.90 3.63
N ASP A 76 5.04 17.60 2.58
CA ASP A 76 4.25 18.84 2.65
C ASP A 76 4.98 20.01 3.34
N ASP A 77 6.31 19.93 3.37
CA ASP A 77 7.18 20.93 3.99
C ASP A 77 7.63 21.97 2.96
N VAL A 78 6.95 23.13 2.98
CA VAL A 78 7.19 24.24 2.03
C VAL A 78 8.61 24.84 2.10
N SER A 79 9.37 24.54 3.16
CA SER A 79 10.79 24.95 3.24
C SER A 79 11.70 24.10 2.34
N ARG A 80 11.25 22.90 1.94
CA ARG A 80 12.00 22.01 1.03
C ARG A 80 11.80 22.45 -0.41
N PRO A 81 12.78 22.25 -1.29
CA PRO A 81 12.58 22.50 -2.71
C PRO A 81 11.48 21.58 -3.27
N ARG A 82 10.70 22.12 -4.20
CA ARG A 82 9.67 21.36 -4.90
C ARG A 82 10.33 20.28 -5.78
N GLN A 83 9.79 19.07 -5.76
CA GLN A 83 10.31 17.92 -6.49
C GLN A 83 9.23 17.24 -7.32
N GLY A 84 9.61 16.66 -8.46
CA GLY A 84 8.72 15.82 -9.27
C GLY A 84 8.21 14.63 -8.47
N VAL A 85 6.93 14.25 -8.61
CA VAL A 85 6.34 13.17 -7.79
C VAL A 85 7.06 11.83 -7.93
N PHE A 86 7.70 11.57 -9.08
CA PHE A 86 8.49 10.36 -9.33
C PHE A 86 9.82 10.28 -8.57
N SER A 87 10.33 11.38 -8.00
CA SER A 87 11.47 11.36 -7.07
C SER A 87 11.05 11.34 -5.60
N THR A 88 9.75 11.14 -5.33
CA THR A 88 9.17 11.16 -3.99
C THR A 88 8.26 9.96 -3.77
N ARG A 89 7.71 9.85 -2.55
CA ARG A 89 6.66 8.89 -2.19
C ARG A 89 5.28 9.53 -2.01
N SER A 90 5.04 10.71 -2.61
CA SER A 90 3.73 11.37 -2.57
C SER A 90 2.60 10.43 -3.01
N ALA A 91 1.50 10.39 -2.25
CA ALA A 91 0.28 9.68 -2.60
C ALA A 91 -0.45 10.33 -3.79
N ASP A 92 -0.35 11.67 -3.92
CA ASP A 92 -0.82 12.41 -5.07
C ASP A 92 0.19 12.22 -6.22
N ARG A 93 -0.21 11.46 -7.25
CA ARG A 93 0.59 11.11 -8.44
C ARG A 93 -0.30 10.55 -9.56
N PRO A 94 0.16 10.52 -10.83
CA PRO A 94 -0.66 10.06 -11.97
C PRO A 94 -1.32 8.69 -11.82
N ASN A 95 -0.59 7.72 -11.29
CA ASN A 95 -1.09 6.41 -10.90
C ASN A 95 -0.78 6.23 -9.40
N PRO A 96 -1.76 6.49 -8.51
CA PRO A 96 -1.56 6.54 -7.06
C PRO A 96 -1.44 5.14 -6.46
N ILE A 97 -0.41 4.42 -6.89
CA ILE A 97 -0.09 3.08 -6.39
C ILE A 97 0.75 3.24 -5.13
N GLY A 98 0.21 2.76 -4.00
CA GLY A 98 0.94 2.61 -2.74
C GLY A 98 1.78 1.34 -2.76
N MET A 99 2.88 1.34 -2.01
CA MET A 99 3.83 0.23 -1.97
C MET A 99 4.32 0.05 -0.54
N HIS A 100 3.84 -0.98 0.13
CA HIS A 100 4.00 -1.16 1.57
C HIS A 100 4.76 -2.46 1.85
N ALA A 101 5.94 -2.35 2.47
CA ALA A 101 6.67 -3.51 2.95
C ALA A 101 6.21 -3.82 4.37
N VAL A 102 5.49 -4.93 4.54
CA VAL A 102 4.84 -5.28 5.81
C VAL A 102 5.20 -6.70 6.25
N THR A 103 4.94 -7.01 7.52
CA THR A 103 5.05 -8.39 8.04
C THR A 103 3.67 -8.91 8.41
N ILE A 104 3.34 -10.12 7.98
CA ILE A 104 2.11 -10.81 8.41
C ILE A 104 2.27 -11.24 9.86
N ILE A 105 1.31 -10.89 10.71
CA ILE A 105 1.32 -11.21 12.14
C ILE A 105 0.17 -12.14 12.56
N ASP A 106 -0.89 -12.23 11.76
CA ASP A 106 -2.00 -13.16 11.96
C ASP A 106 -2.69 -13.48 10.64
N ILE A 107 -3.34 -14.64 10.55
CA ILE A 107 -4.14 -15.06 9.39
C ILE A 107 -5.42 -15.72 9.91
N ALA A 108 -6.58 -15.16 9.53
CA ALA A 108 -7.89 -15.65 9.91
C ALA A 108 -8.85 -15.59 8.72
N GLY A 109 -9.18 -16.76 8.15
CA GLY A 109 -10.07 -16.84 6.99
C GLY A 109 -9.47 -16.17 5.75
N ASP A 110 -10.16 -15.17 5.23
CA ASP A 110 -9.76 -14.32 4.09
C ASP A 110 -9.07 -13.01 4.53
N VAL A 111 -8.64 -12.93 5.79
CA VAL A 111 -7.98 -11.76 6.35
C VAL A 111 -6.56 -12.11 6.79
N ILE A 112 -5.58 -11.30 6.37
CA ILE A 112 -4.27 -11.26 7.00
C ILE A 112 -4.16 -9.99 7.82
N THR A 113 -3.67 -10.09 9.05
CA THR A 113 -3.28 -8.92 9.84
C THR A 113 -1.81 -8.67 9.62
N VAL A 114 -1.45 -7.42 9.34
CA VAL A 114 -0.06 -6.99 9.12
C VAL A 114 0.31 -5.86 10.09
N ARG A 115 1.61 -5.67 10.31
CA ARG A 115 2.15 -4.48 10.98
C ARG A 115 2.78 -3.52 9.98
N ASP A 116 2.92 -2.26 10.39
CA ASP A 116 3.59 -1.20 9.66
C ASP A 116 2.89 -0.82 8.33
N LEU A 117 1.54 -0.84 8.31
CA LEU A 117 0.74 -0.45 7.16
C LEU A 117 0.07 0.92 7.37
N GLU A 118 0.52 1.92 6.64
CA GLU A 118 0.09 3.32 6.76
C GLU A 118 -1.12 3.69 5.87
N ALA A 119 -1.73 2.70 5.22
CA ALA A 119 -2.90 2.91 4.38
C ALA A 119 -4.17 3.17 5.23
N ILE A 120 -5.00 4.10 4.76
CA ILE A 120 -6.30 4.39 5.40
C ILE A 120 -7.30 3.26 5.16
N ASP A 121 -8.31 3.19 6.03
CA ASP A 121 -9.42 2.27 5.94
C ASP A 121 -10.13 2.33 4.59
N GLY A 122 -10.53 1.16 4.10
CA GLY A 122 -11.20 1.01 2.80
C GLY A 122 -10.27 1.17 1.58
N THR A 123 -8.96 1.40 1.77
CA THR A 123 -8.02 1.49 0.65
C THR A 123 -8.00 0.18 -0.15
N PRO A 124 -8.28 0.21 -1.47
CA PRO A 124 -8.21 -0.99 -2.30
C PRO A 124 -6.80 -1.59 -2.36
N VAL A 125 -6.71 -2.91 -2.19
CA VAL A 125 -5.49 -3.67 -2.43
C VAL A 125 -5.53 -4.17 -3.88
N ILE A 126 -4.47 -3.91 -4.64
CA ILE A 126 -4.38 -4.33 -6.05
C ILE A 126 -3.55 -5.59 -6.21
N ASP A 127 -2.58 -5.84 -5.33
CA ASP A 127 -1.68 -7.00 -5.45
C ASP A 127 -0.87 -7.23 -4.15
N VAL A 128 -0.39 -8.46 -3.96
CA VAL A 128 0.48 -8.86 -2.85
C VAL A 128 1.60 -9.75 -3.38
N LYS A 129 2.84 -9.48 -2.99
CA LYS A 129 4.02 -10.23 -3.43
C LYS A 129 4.95 -10.56 -2.27
N PRO A 130 5.71 -11.66 -2.30
CA PRO A 130 6.79 -11.86 -1.35
C PRO A 130 7.79 -10.71 -1.46
N LEU A 131 8.26 -10.19 -0.32
CA LEU A 131 9.29 -9.16 -0.30
C LEU A 131 10.61 -9.80 -0.74
N LEU A 132 11.17 -9.32 -1.85
CA LEU A 132 12.42 -9.87 -2.38
C LEU A 132 13.57 -9.68 -1.38
N GLY A 133 14.13 -10.79 -0.92
CA GLY A 133 15.37 -10.84 -0.16
C GLY A 133 16.60 -10.54 -1.03
N ALA A 134 17.78 -10.76 -0.45
CA ALA A 134 19.04 -10.69 -1.17
C ALA A 134 19.06 -11.69 -2.33
N VAL A 135 19.86 -11.42 -3.37
CA VAL A 135 19.86 -12.25 -4.60
C VAL A 135 20.17 -13.73 -4.33
N HIS A 136 20.94 -14.03 -3.28
CA HIS A 136 21.28 -15.40 -2.89
C HIS A 136 20.17 -16.11 -2.09
N GLU A 137 19.11 -15.39 -1.71
CA GLU A 137 17.94 -15.92 -1.00
C GLU A 137 16.78 -16.23 -1.97
N ARG A 138 17.00 -16.10 -3.28
CA ARG A 138 16.01 -16.26 -4.35
C ARG A 138 16.26 -17.54 -5.15
#